data_AF-A0A9D8PCP3-F1
#
_entry.id   AF-A0A9D8PCP3-F1
#
_cell.length_a   1.000
_cell.length_b   1.000
_cell.length_c   1.000
_cell.angle_alpha   90.00
_cell.angle_beta   90.00
_cell.angle_gamma   90.00
#
_symmetry.space_group_name_H-M   'P 1'
#
loop_
_entity.id
_entity.type
_entity.pdbx_description
1 polymer ?
#
loop_
_entity_poly.entity_id
_entity_poly.type
_entity_poly.pdbx_seq_one_letter_code
_entity_poly.pdbx_strand_id
1 'polypeptide(L)' 'EAAQRLGLGVAMTRRHCLMGNLPAKKIGRDWVIGEREVNAFAEKERKPGRAKQALATA' A
#
# COMPACT_ATOMS: atom_id res chain seq x y z
N GLU A 1 3.89 9.91 -4.56
CA GLU A 1 2.63 10.40 -3.95
C GLU A 1 1.77 9.28 -3.36
N ALA A 2 1.22 8.36 -4.16
CA ALA A 2 0.34 7.28 -3.66
C ALA A 2 0.97 6.42 -2.54
N ALA A 3 2.25 6.05 -2.68
CA ALA A 3 2.98 5.27 -1.67
C ALA A 3 3.03 5.99 -0.29
N GLN A 4 3.24 7.31 -0.28
CA GLN A 4 3.22 8.09 0.96
C GLN A 4 1.82 8.15 1.57
N ARG A 5 0.77 8.34 0.76
CA ARG A 5 -0.62 8.35 1.24
C ARG A 5 -1.03 7.00 1.85
N LEU A 6 -0.55 5.90 1.28
CA LEU A 6 -0.76 4.55 1.79
C LEU A 6 0.14 4.20 2.99
N GLY A 7 1.17 5.01 3.29
CA GLY A 7 2.19 4.67 4.28
C GLY A 7 3.05 3.46 3.88
N LEU A 8 3.12 3.14 2.60
CA LEU A 8 3.84 1.99 2.05
C LEU A 8 5.11 2.43 1.32
N GLY A 9 6.09 1.53 1.23
CA GLY A 9 7.23 1.71 0.34
C GLY A 9 6.82 1.59 -1.13
N VAL A 10 7.46 2.35 -2.02
CA VAL A 10 7.18 2.36 -3.47
C VAL A 10 7.22 0.96 -4.09
N ALA A 11 8.18 0.12 -3.66
CA ALA A 11 8.29 -1.27 -4.11
C ALA A 11 7.09 -2.13 -3.68
N MET A 12 6.57 -1.93 -2.46
CA MET A 12 5.35 -2.61 -2.00
C MET A 12 4.13 -2.14 -2.77
N THR A 13 3.94 -0.82 -2.91
CA THR A 13 2.82 -0.27 -3.70
C THR A 13 2.82 -0.86 -5.11
N ARG A 14 3.98 -0.90 -5.77
CA ARG A 14 4.14 -1.51 -7.10
C ARG A 14 3.80 -3.00 -7.10
N ARG A 15 4.18 -3.74 -6.05
CA ARG A 15 3.83 -5.16 -5.90
C ARG A 15 2.31 -5.34 -5.81
N HIS A 16 1.60 -4.50 -5.06
CA HIS A 16 0.13 -4.55 -4.98
C HIS A 16 -0.53 -4.22 -6.32
N CYS A 17 0.02 -3.27 -7.09
CA CYS A 17 -0.43 -2.99 -8.44
C CYS A 17 -0.24 -4.20 -9.37
N LEU A 18 0.92 -4.86 -9.32
CA LEU A 18 1.21 -6.05 -10.13
C LEU A 18 0.35 -7.26 -9.75
N MET A 19 0.03 -7.41 -8.47
CA MET A 19 -0.83 -8.49 -7.97
C MET A 19 -2.33 -8.24 -8.23
N GLY A 20 -2.71 -7.04 -8.71
CA GLY A 20 -4.11 -6.66 -8.90
C GLY A 20 -4.85 -6.31 -7.59
N ASN A 21 -4.14 -6.23 -6.47
CA ASN A 21 -4.72 -5.85 -5.17
C ASN A 21 -5.01 -4.35 -5.08
N LEU A 22 -4.24 -3.53 -5.80
CA LEU A 22 -4.42 -2.09 -5.91
C LEU A 22 -4.72 -1.76 -7.38
N PRO A 23 -5.96 -1.33 -7.72
CA PRO A 23 -6.30 -0.98 -9.09
C PRO A 23 -5.47 0.22 -9.52
N ALA A 24 -4.67 0.02 -10.57
CA ALA A 24 -3.73 1.03 -11.06
C ALA A 24 -3.60 0.91 -12.57
N LYS A 25 -3.46 2.05 -13.25
CA LYS A 25 -3.25 2.12 -14.69
C LYS A 25 -1.78 2.38 -14.97
N LYS A 26 -1.16 1.49 -15.74
CA LYS A 26 0.21 1.69 -16.20
C LYS A 26 0.22 2.67 -17.37
N ILE A 27 0.90 3.80 -17.22
CA ILE A 27 1.09 4.81 -18.27
C ILE A 27 2.59 4.96 -18.49
N GLY A 28 3.09 4.34 -19.57
CA GLY A 28 4.53 4.29 -19.85
C GLY A 28 5.30 3.53 -18.76
N ARG A 29 6.18 4.25 -18.06
CA ARG A 29 6.98 3.70 -16.94
C ARG A 29 6.31 3.87 -15.58
N ASP A 30 5.28 4.71 -15.50
CA ASP A 30 4.64 5.09 -14.25
C ASP A 30 3.34 4.33 -14.03
N TRP A 31 2.99 4.17 -12.76
CA TRP A 31 1.71 3.62 -12.31
C TRP A 31 0.87 4.75 -11.76
N VAL A 32 -0.25 5.00 -12.41
CA VAL A 32 -1.24 5.98 -11.99
C VAL A 32 -2.33 5.27 -11.22
N ILE A 33 -2.50 5.64 -9.96
CA ILE A 33 -3.51 5.09 -9.07
C ILE A 33 -4.51 6.22 -8.81
N GLY A 34 -5.80 5.94 -8.99
CA GLY A 34 -6.86 6.90 -8.67
C GLY A 34 -6.92 7.17 -7.17
N GLU A 35 -7.25 8.39 -6.79
CA GLU A 35 -7.36 8.78 -5.38
C GLU A 35 -8.39 7.95 -4.61
N ARG A 36 -9.51 7.61 -5.26
CA ARG A 36 -10.55 6.77 -4.68
C ARG A 36 -10.02 5.37 -4.36
N GLU A 37 -9.21 4.81 -5.25
CA GLU A 37 -8.59 3.49 -5.08
C GLU A 37 -7.51 3.50 -4.01
N VAL A 38 -6.72 4.57 -3.91
CA VAL A 38 -5.79 4.79 -2.79
C VAL A 38 -6.54 4.78 -1.46
N ASN A 39 -7.62 5.54 -1.34
CA ASN A 39 -8.40 5.62 -0.10
C ASN A 39 -9.06 4.28 0.24
N ALA A 40 -9.72 3.64 -0.73
CA ALA A 40 -10.37 2.35 -0.53
C ALA A 40 -9.37 1.26 -0.11
N PHE A 41 -8.15 1.29 -0.63
CA PHE A 41 -7.09 0.36 -0.27
C PHE A 41 -6.56 0.64 1.14
N ALA A 42 -6.35 1.91 1.51
CA ALA A 42 -5.96 2.32 2.86
C ALA A 42 -7.00 1.92 3.92
N GLU A 43 -8.29 1.98 3.59
CA GLU A 43 -9.38 1.55 4.46
C GLU A 43 -9.44 0.02 4.60
N LYS A 44 -9.15 -0.72 3.52
CA LYS A 44 -9.29 -2.18 3.45
C LYS A 44 -8.11 -2.94 4.05
N GLU A 45 -6.89 -2.38 4.07
CA GLU A 45 -5.68 -3.05 4.56
C GLU A 45 -5.46 -2.97 6.08
N ARG A 46 -6.32 -2.29 6.85
CA ARG A 46 -6.18 -2.23 8.31
C ARG A 46 -6.75 -3.45 9.03
N LYS A 47 -6.22 -4.65 8.74
CA LYS A 47 -6.11 -5.68 9.79
C LYS A 47 -4.66 -5.65 10.26
N PRO A 48 -4.35 -5.14 11.46
CA PRO A 48 -3.00 -5.19 11.99
C PRO A 48 -2.61 -6.65 12.23
N GLY A 49 -2.07 -7.28 11.19
CA GLY A 49 -1.43 -8.57 11.27
C GLY A 49 -0.08 -8.37 11.92
N ARG A 50 -0.01 -8.70 13.22
CA ARG A 50 1.18 -8.71 14.08
C ARG A 50 1.39 -7.42 14.87
N ALA A 51 0.91 -7.44 16.12
CA ALA A 51 1.57 -6.73 17.20
C ALA A 51 3.07 -7.09 17.12
N LYS A 52 3.90 -6.11 16.74
CA LYS A 52 5.34 -6.20 16.93
C LYS A 52 5.52 -6.48 18.41
N GLN A 53 6.02 -7.66 18.76
CA GLN A 53 6.32 -8.04 20.15
C GLN A 53 6.99 -6.84 20.80
N ALA A 54 6.30 -6.24 21.77
CA ALA A 54 6.90 -5.28 22.65
C ALA A 54 8.07 -6.02 23.29
N LEU A 55 9.27 -5.60 22.92
CA LEU A 55 10.52 -6.16 23.35
C LEU A 55 10.55 -6.09 24.88
N ALA A 56 10.43 -7.25 25.52
CA ALA A 56 10.80 -7.44 26.91
C ALA A 56 12.31 -7.24 27.03
N THR A 57 12.75 -6.16 27.67
CA THR A 57 14.08 -5.91 28.24
C THR A 57 13.95 -4.59 29.01
N ALA A 58 14.23 -4.39 30.28
CA ALA A 58 14.70 -5.19 31.42
C ALA A 58 14.21 -4.45 32.69
#